data_AF-A0A2D5Y1D5-F1
#
_entry.id   AF-A0A2D5Y1D5-F1
#
_cell.length_a   1.000
_cell.length_b   1.000
_cell.length_c   1.000
_cell.angle_alpha   90.00
_cell.angle_beta   90.00
_cell.angle_gamma   90.00
#
_symmetry.space_group_name_H-M   'P 1'
#
loop_
_entity.id
_entity.type
_entity.pdbx_description
1 polymer ?
#
loop_
_entity_poly.entity_id
_entity_poly.type
_entity_poly.pdbx_seq_one_letter_code
_entity_poly.pdbx_strand_id
1 'polypeptide(L)'
;MPVRITREYMSFFLTKDVTSKSQSSTPVLCLKALSYCAAIAAISAYSMGMHYEDADPLFGGGTRVVDYVPSDQDRAERFWWVFLILAPSAVYGIHKAREFSHYDKIIERAKKKKH
;
A
#
# COMPACT_ATOMS: atom_id res chain seq x y z
N MET A 1 4.63 17.64 -2.67
CA MET A 1 3.54 16.83 -3.26
C MET A 1 3.62 15.28 -3.07
N PRO A 2 4.29 14.68 -2.04
CA PRO A 2 4.42 13.21 -1.98
C PRO A 2 3.15 12.47 -1.50
N VAL A 3 2.18 13.18 -0.91
CA VAL A 3 0.98 12.57 -0.29
C VAL A 3 -0.10 12.20 -1.30
N ARG A 4 -0.13 12.83 -2.49
CA ARG A 4 -1.11 12.47 -3.54
C ARG A 4 -0.75 11.17 -4.25
N ILE A 5 0.54 10.93 -4.48
CA ILE A 5 1.03 9.74 -5.18
C ILE A 5 0.79 8.47 -4.35
N THR A 6 0.98 8.52 -3.03
CA THR A 6 0.74 7.35 -2.17
C THR A 6 -0.75 6.99 -2.09
N ARG A 7 -1.65 7.97 -2.09
CA ARG A 7 -3.09 7.73 -1.96
C ARG A 7 -3.71 7.16 -3.23
N GLU A 8 -3.35 7.69 -4.40
CA GLU A 8 -3.91 7.21 -5.68
C GLU A 8 -3.37 5.83 -6.04
N TYR A 9 -2.09 5.54 -5.80
CA TYR A 9 -1.53 4.21 -6.06
C TYR A 9 -2.08 3.17 -5.09
N MET A 10 -2.17 3.48 -3.79
CA MET A 10 -2.69 2.52 -2.80
C MET A 10 -4.17 2.18 -3.08
N SER A 11 -4.99 3.15 -3.47
CA SER A 11 -6.38 2.92 -3.89
C SER A 11 -6.48 2.18 -5.22
N PHE A 12 -5.66 2.50 -6.22
CA PHE A 12 -5.69 1.86 -7.53
C PHE A 12 -5.21 0.41 -7.49
N PHE A 13 -4.20 0.07 -6.68
CA PHE A 13 -3.68 -1.30 -6.57
C PHE A 13 -4.54 -2.19 -5.68
N LEU A 14 -5.06 -1.67 -4.55
CA LEU A 14 -6.05 -2.41 -3.75
C LEU A 14 -7.30 -2.70 -4.57
N THR A 15 -7.78 -1.76 -5.39
CA THR A 15 -8.96 -2.01 -6.23
C THR A 15 -8.67 -2.93 -7.41
N LYS A 16 -7.52 -2.86 -8.10
CA LYS A 16 -7.22 -3.77 -9.24
C LYS A 16 -7.05 -5.23 -8.82
N ASP A 17 -6.33 -5.50 -7.72
CA ASP A 17 -6.16 -6.89 -7.24
C ASP A 17 -7.44 -7.44 -6.57
N VAL A 18 -8.30 -6.58 -5.96
CA VAL A 18 -9.60 -6.99 -5.39
C VAL A 18 -10.69 -7.17 -6.47
N THR A 19 -10.64 -6.40 -7.57
CA THR A 19 -11.60 -6.50 -8.70
C THR A 19 -11.21 -7.56 -9.72
N SER A 20 -9.94 -7.98 -9.75
CA SER A 20 -9.53 -9.23 -10.38
C SER A 20 -10.21 -10.38 -9.62
N LYS A 21 -11.34 -10.85 -10.14
CA LYS A 21 -12.14 -12.03 -9.74
C LYS A 21 -11.36 -13.36 -9.68
N SER A 22 -10.03 -13.34 -9.58
CA SER A 22 -9.19 -14.53 -9.53
C SER A 22 -9.08 -15.01 -8.09
N GLN A 23 -9.85 -16.07 -7.77
CA GLN A 23 -9.45 -17.37 -7.18
C GLN A 23 -8.16 -17.54 -6.34
N SER A 24 -7.42 -16.50 -6.00
CA SER A 24 -6.21 -16.59 -5.21
C SER A 24 -6.55 -16.89 -3.77
N SER A 25 -5.79 -17.80 -3.15
CA SER A 25 -5.94 -18.16 -1.76
C SER A 25 -5.56 -16.98 -0.85
N THR A 26 -6.15 -16.87 0.35
CA THR A 26 -5.81 -15.83 1.33
C THR A 26 -4.30 -15.62 1.50
N PRO A 27 -3.47 -16.68 1.63
CA PRO A 27 -2.02 -16.50 1.78
C PRO A 27 -1.36 -15.80 0.59
N VAL A 28 -1.82 -16.05 -0.65
CA VAL A 28 -1.27 -15.39 -1.84
C VAL A 28 -1.57 -13.88 -1.83
N LEU A 29 -2.78 -13.50 -1.43
CA LEU A 29 -3.15 -12.09 -1.29
C LEU A 29 -2.36 -11.41 -0.17
N CYS A 30 -2.17 -12.08 0.97
CA CYS A 30 -1.35 -11.55 2.06
C CYS A 30 0.11 -11.38 1.62
N LEU A 31 0.70 -12.35 0.91
CA LEU A 31 2.06 -12.26 0.39
C LEU A 31 2.24 -11.07 -0.57
N LYS A 32 1.29 -10.88 -1.49
CA LYS A 32 1.29 -9.70 -2.37
C LYS A 32 1.22 -8.39 -1.58
N ALA A 33 0.31 -8.31 -0.60
CA ALA A 33 0.19 -7.13 0.24
C ALA A 33 1.48 -6.84 1.00
N LEU A 34 2.12 -7.86 1.58
CA LEU A 34 3.41 -7.73 2.26
C LEU A 34 4.51 -7.27 1.32
N SER A 35 4.57 -7.79 0.09
CA SER A 35 5.56 -7.35 -0.90
C SER A 35 5.37 -5.88 -1.29
N TYR A 36 4.13 -5.41 -1.41
CA TYR A 36 3.84 -4.00 -1.67
C TYR A 36 4.23 -3.11 -0.47
N CYS A 37 3.91 -3.53 0.75
CA CYS A 37 4.33 -2.81 1.95
C CYS A 37 5.86 -2.70 2.02
N ALA A 38 6.59 -3.78 1.70
CA ALA A 38 8.04 -3.78 1.65
C ALA A 38 8.58 -2.84 0.56
N ALA A 39 7.98 -2.82 -0.63
CA ALA A 39 8.37 -1.90 -1.69
C ALA A 39 8.18 -0.43 -1.28
N ILE A 40 7.05 -0.09 -0.67
CA ILE A 40 6.77 1.27 -0.18
C ILE A 40 7.76 1.65 0.93
N ALA A 41 8.03 0.74 1.86
CA ALA A 41 9.01 0.96 2.93
C ALA A 41 10.42 1.20 2.36
N ALA A 42 10.84 0.43 1.36
CA ALA A 42 12.12 0.58 0.69
C ALA A 42 12.23 1.93 -0.05
N ILE A 43 11.20 2.34 -0.79
CA ILE A 43 11.17 3.64 -1.48
C ILE A 43 11.22 4.79 -0.47
N SER A 44 10.51 4.67 0.65
CA SER A 44 10.52 5.65 1.74
C SER A 44 11.90 5.77 2.38
N ALA A 45 12.55 4.65 2.71
CA ALA A 45 13.90 4.63 3.28
C ALA A 45 14.96 5.12 2.28
N TYR A 46 14.80 4.81 0.98
CA TYR A 46 15.71 5.29 -0.06
C TYR A 46 15.61 6.80 -0.25
N SER A 47 14.40 7.35 -0.17
CA SER A 47 14.11 8.78 -0.35
C SER A 47 14.34 9.60 0.92
N MET A 48 14.75 8.98 2.02
CA MET A 48 15.09 9.67 3.26
C MET A 48 16.28 10.62 3.05
N GLY A 49 16.18 11.82 3.62
CA GLY A 49 17.19 12.88 3.45
C GLY A 49 17.13 13.61 2.10
N MET A 50 16.12 13.32 1.28
CA MET A 50 15.90 14.00 0.01
C MET A 50 14.57 14.74 0.03
N HIS A 51 14.56 15.98 -0.45
CA HIS A 51 13.34 16.68 -0.84
C HIS A 51 13.43 17.13 -2.30
N TYR A 52 12.30 17.57 -2.83
CA TYR A 52 12.25 18.25 -4.11
C TYR A 52 12.05 19.72 -3.82
N GLU A 53 12.98 20.54 -4.28
CA GLU A 53 12.82 21.99 -4.30
C GLU A 53 12.30 22.38 -5.67
N ASP A 54 11.33 23.29 -5.70
CA ASP A 54 10.91 23.92 -6.94
C ASP A 54 12.02 24.88 -7.37
N ALA A 55 12.87 24.42 -8.30
CA ALA A 55 13.95 25.23 -8.85
C ALA A 55 13.44 26.44 -9.65
N ASP A 56 12.17 26.38 -10.11
CA ASP A 56 11.49 27.48 -10.78
C ASP A 56 9.95 27.36 -10.63
N PRO A 57 9.27 28.28 -9.91
CA PRO A 57 7.82 28.18 -9.69
C PRO A 57 7.00 28.32 -10.99
N LEU A 58 7.59 28.80 -12.09
CA LEU A 58 6.92 28.98 -13.38
C LEU A 58 6.95 27.74 -14.27
N PHE A 59 7.87 26.79 -14.05
CA PHE A 59 8.08 25.66 -14.95
C PHE A 59 7.99 24.28 -14.28
N GLY A 60 7.73 24.20 -12.97
CA GLY A 60 7.37 22.96 -12.28
C GLY A 60 8.45 21.86 -12.31
N GLY A 61 9.68 22.21 -12.66
CA GLY A 61 10.82 21.30 -12.75
C GLY A 61 11.52 21.19 -11.41
N GLY A 62 10.92 20.51 -10.45
CA GLY A 62 11.53 20.34 -9.13
C GLY A 62 12.88 19.61 -9.24
N THR A 63 13.95 20.18 -8.69
CA THR A 63 15.26 19.52 -8.57
C THR A 63 15.32 18.70 -7.29
N ARG A 64 15.91 17.51 -7.36
CA ARG A 64 16.09 16.66 -6.19
C ARG A 64 17.29 17.15 -5.38
N VAL A 65 17.05 17.61 -4.17
CA VAL A 65 18.06 18.17 -3.27
C VAL A 65 18.29 17.21 -2.10
N VAL A 66 19.54 17.11 -1.66
CA VAL A 66 19.95 16.28 -0.50
C VAL A 66 20.05 17.20 0.71
N ASP A 67 19.15 17.06 1.68
CA ASP A 67 19.19 17.82 2.94
C ASP A 67 20.21 17.24 3.93
N TYR A 68 20.30 15.92 3.98
CA TYR A 68 21.25 15.19 4.80
C TYR A 68 21.47 13.79 4.24
N VAL A 69 22.62 13.20 4.56
CA VAL A 69 22.93 11.82 4.18
C VAL A 69 22.57 10.91 5.35
N PRO A 70 21.45 10.15 5.29
CA PRO A 70 21.08 9.22 6.36
C PRO A 70 22.10 8.07 6.44
N SER A 71 22.37 7.62 7.66
CA SER A 71 23.16 6.40 7.89
C SER A 71 22.38 5.16 7.46
N ASP A 72 23.07 4.04 7.29
CA ASP A 72 22.43 2.75 7.00
C ASP A 72 21.45 2.34 8.11
N GLN A 73 21.76 2.72 9.35
CA GLN A 73 20.90 2.48 10.50
C GLN A 73 19.61 3.31 10.42
N ASP A 74 19.68 4.59 10.06
CA ASP A 74 18.49 5.45 9.89
C ASP A 74 17.57 4.91 8.78
N ARG A 75 18.16 4.46 7.68
CA ARG A 75 17.41 3.85 6.56
C ARG A 75 16.73 2.56 6.98
N ALA A 76 17.43 1.70 7.73
CA ALA A 76 16.87 0.45 8.24
C ALA A 76 15.73 0.70 9.23
N GLU A 77 15.91 1.63 10.16
CA GLU A 77 14.86 2.02 11.11
C GLU A 77 13.64 2.58 10.37
N ARG A 78 13.84 3.47 9.40
CA ARG A 78 12.75 4.02 8.58
C ARG A 78 12.00 2.94 7.82
N PHE A 79 12.72 1.98 7.23
CA PHE A 79 12.12 0.83 6.54
C PHE A 79 11.21 0.06 7.49
N TRP A 80 11.73 -0.35 8.65
CA TRP A 80 10.98 -1.14 9.60
C TRP A 80 9.78 -0.39 10.16
N TRP A 81 9.93 0.89 10.48
CA TRP A 81 8.81 1.73 10.93
C TRP A 81 7.67 1.78 9.92
N VAL A 82 7.97 2.05 8.65
CA VAL A 82 6.93 2.13 7.60
C VAL A 82 6.32 0.75 7.34
N PHE A 83 7.15 -0.29 7.27
CA PHE A 83 6.70 -1.65 7.02
C PHE A 83 5.76 -2.15 8.13
N LEU A 84 6.15 -1.98 9.41
CA LEU A 84 5.38 -2.42 10.57
C LEU A 84 4.07 -1.66 10.75
N ILE A 85 3.95 -0.43 10.24
CA ILE A 85 2.67 0.29 10.21
C ILE A 85 1.76 -0.25 9.11
N LEU A 86 2.28 -0.48 7.91
CA LEU A 86 1.46 -0.83 6.75
C LEU A 86 1.07 -2.32 6.72
N ALA A 87 1.99 -3.21 7.06
CA ALA A 87 1.81 -4.66 6.91
C ALA A 87 0.63 -5.21 7.75
N PRO A 88 0.49 -4.88 9.05
CA PRO A 88 -0.63 -5.36 9.86
C PRO A 88 -1.98 -4.85 9.34
N SER A 89 -2.06 -3.57 8.96
CA SER A 89 -3.28 -2.97 8.41
C SER A 89 -3.70 -3.61 7.10
N ALA A 90 -2.75 -3.91 6.21
CA ALA A 90 -3.03 -4.56 4.93
C ALA A 90 -3.52 -6.01 5.13
N VAL A 91 -2.88 -6.78 6.01
CA VAL A 91 -3.30 -8.15 6.34
C VAL A 91 -4.68 -8.17 7.00
N TYR A 92 -4.92 -7.26 7.96
CA TYR A 92 -6.22 -7.13 8.60
C TYR A 92 -7.34 -6.78 7.60
N GLY A 93 -7.07 -5.85 6.68
CA GLY A 93 -8.00 -5.48 5.62
C GLY A 93 -8.40 -6.66 4.73
N ILE A 94 -7.45 -7.50 4.34
CA ILE A 94 -7.70 -8.71 3.55
C ILE A 94 -8.57 -9.70 4.34
N HIS A 95 -8.26 -9.89 5.63
CA HIS A 95 -9.03 -10.81 6.47
C HIS A 95 -10.49 -10.37 6.60
N LYS A 96 -10.71 -9.08 6.91
CA LYS A 96 -12.06 -8.50 7.01
C LYS A 96 -12.82 -8.55 5.69
N ALA A 97 -12.18 -8.23 4.57
CA ALA A 97 -12.81 -8.29 3.25
C ALA A 97 -13.33 -9.70 2.91
N ARG A 98 -12.63 -10.75 3.36
CA ARG A 98 -13.09 -12.14 3.19
C ARG A 98 -14.26 -12.51 4.09
N GLU A 99 -14.27 -12.06 5.35
CA GLU A 99 -15.40 -12.26 6.24
C GLU A 99 -16.68 -11.69 5.61
N PHE A 100 -16.65 -10.43 5.15
CA PHE A 100 -17.79 -9.80 4.47
C PHE A 100 -18.23 -10.57 3.22
N SER A 101 -17.30 -10.99 2.35
CA SER A 101 -17.62 -11.77 1.15
C SER A 101 -18.29 -13.12 1.48
N HIS A 102 -17.95 -13.73 2.62
CA HIS A 102 -18.57 -14.97 3.05
C HIS A 102 -20.03 -14.75 3.49
N TYR A 103 -20.30 -13.66 4.22
CA TYR A 103 -21.66 -13.31 4.64
C TYR A 103 -22.59 -13.01 3.45
N ASP A 104 -22.11 -12.28 2.44
CA ASP A 104 -22.91 -11.98 1.24
C ASP A 104 -23.35 -13.24 0.51
N LYS A 105 -22.45 -14.23 0.40
CA LYS A 105 -22.77 -15.53 -0.21
C LYS A 105 -23.81 -16.33 0.58
N ILE A 106 -23.81 -16.22 1.92
CA ILE A 106 -24.83 -16.86 2.76
C ILE A 106 -26.19 -16.20 2.52
N ILE A 107 -26.24 -14.87 2.47
CA ILE A 107 -27.48 -14.10 2.24
C ILE A 107 -28.07 -14.42 0.85
N GLU A 108 -27.25 -14.50 -0.19
CA GLU A 108 -27.73 -14.88 -1.54
C GLU A 108 -28.30 -16.31 -1.57
N ARG A 109 -27.65 -17.27 -0.92
CA ARG A 109 -28.15 -18.64 -0.79
C ARG A 109 -29.46 -18.71 -0.02
N ALA A 110 -29.61 -17.90 1.03
CA ALA A 110 -30.83 -17.82 1.82
C ALA A 110 -32.00 -17.21 1.00
N LYS A 111 -31.74 -16.23 0.14
CA LYS A 111 -32.74 -15.66 -0.79
C LYS A 111 -33.20 -16.68 -1.84
N LYS A 112 -32.27 -17.47 -2.41
CA LYS A 112 -32.58 -18.50 -3.42
C LYS A 112 -33.43 -19.67 -2.91
N LYS A 113 -33.41 -19.97 -1.61
CA LYS A 113 -34.21 -21.05 -1.01
C LYS A 113 -35.67 -20.66 -0.68
N LYS A 114 -36.03 -19.38 -0.81
CA LYS A 114 -37.38 -18.86 -0.53
C LYS A 114 -38.29 -18.79 -1.76
N HIS A 115 -37.80 -19.16 -2.93
CA HIS A 115 -38.58 -19.41 -4.15
C HIS A 115 -38.50 -20.89 -4.51
#